data_AF-A0A2D6LNZ1-F1
#
_entry.id   AF-A0A2D6LNZ1-F1
#
_cell.length_a   1.000
_cell.length_b   1.000
_cell.length_c   1.000
_cell.angle_alpha   90.00
_cell.angle_beta   90.00
_cell.angle_gamma   90.00
#
_symmetry.space_group_name_H-M   'P 1'
#
loop_
_entity.id
_entity.type
_entity.pdbx_description
1 polymer ?
#
loop_
_entity_poly.entity_id
_entity_poly.type
_entity_poly.pdbx_seq_one_letter_code
_entity_poly.pdbx_strand_id
1 'polypeptide(L)'
;MFIGLEEQKMSDKYIQFIANYEDWVSIRKLKIDEATDPKSIMEFLGSLGTSIDSKVEENLRKIIKLEKVDEAIAALDIGKKDTSKALEEVNSRKVGSAIKEITEGLEGLSKPEKKELGQFCKVYAMKKALKQTGIMVDYSEIEIPGMKRIKKKKA
;
A
#
# COMPACT_ATOMS: atom_id res chain seq x y z
N MET A 1 6.31 -31.68 -48.04
CA MET A 1 5.65 -30.36 -47.95
C MET A 1 5.38 -30.13 -46.47
N PHE A 2 6.32 -29.49 -45.78
CA PHE A 2 6.21 -29.23 -44.35
C PHE A 2 5.26 -28.04 -44.15
N ILE A 3 4.27 -28.27 -43.30
CA ILE A 3 3.23 -27.34 -42.90
C ILE A 3 3.93 -26.14 -42.24
N GLY A 4 3.61 -24.94 -42.71
CA GLY A 4 4.06 -23.70 -42.10
C GLY A 4 3.60 -23.64 -40.66
N LEU A 5 4.55 -23.81 -39.75
CA LEU A 5 4.39 -23.37 -38.37
C LEU A 5 4.41 -21.85 -38.43
N GLU A 6 3.22 -21.23 -38.42
CA GLU A 6 3.09 -19.85 -38.01
C GLU A 6 3.78 -19.73 -36.64
N GLU A 7 4.89 -19.01 -36.63
CA GLU A 7 5.48 -18.43 -35.44
C GLU A 7 4.36 -17.66 -34.74
N GLN A 8 3.73 -18.26 -33.74
CA GLN A 8 2.89 -17.51 -32.82
C GLN A 8 3.77 -16.40 -32.29
N LYS A 9 3.51 -15.15 -32.70
CA LYS A 9 4.03 -13.96 -32.04
C LYS A 9 3.67 -14.11 -30.56
N MET A 10 4.62 -14.57 -29.75
CA MET A 10 4.52 -14.44 -28.31
C MET A 10 4.32 -12.96 -28.06
N SER A 11 3.13 -12.58 -27.59
CA SER A 11 2.88 -11.20 -27.21
C SER A 11 3.99 -10.80 -26.23
N ASP A 12 4.58 -9.61 -26.46
CA ASP A 12 5.56 -9.05 -25.54
C ASP A 12 5.00 -9.17 -24.12
N LYS A 13 5.67 -9.93 -23.25
CA LYS A 13 5.27 -10.06 -21.85
C LYS A 13 5.68 -8.79 -21.12
N TYR A 14 4.77 -8.18 -20.38
CA TYR A 14 5.10 -7.01 -19.55
C TYR A 14 4.16 -6.90 -18.36
N ILE A 15 4.63 -6.21 -17.32
CA ILE A 15 3.80 -5.69 -16.24
C ILE A 15 3.76 -4.17 -16.42
N GLN A 16 2.55 -3.60 -16.46
CA GLN A 16 2.36 -2.17 -16.65
C GLN A 16 1.37 -1.62 -15.63
N PHE A 17 1.74 -0.50 -15.03
CA PHE A 17 0.90 0.30 -14.15
C PHE A 17 0.88 1.74 -14.69
N ILE A 18 -0.31 2.25 -14.94
CA ILE A 18 -0.55 3.63 -15.35
C ILE A 18 -1.57 4.23 -14.40
N ALA A 19 -1.23 5.35 -13.79
CA ALA A 19 -2.14 6.20 -13.04
C ALA A 19 -2.02 7.64 -13.55
N ASN A 20 -3.17 8.28 -13.73
CA ASN A 20 -3.31 9.70 -14.01
C ASN A 20 -4.54 10.21 -13.24
N TYR A 21 -4.32 10.68 -12.02
CA TYR A 21 -5.36 11.09 -11.10
C TYR A 21 -4.90 12.31 -10.29
N GLU A 22 -5.57 13.45 -10.48
CA GLU A 22 -5.16 14.75 -9.91
C GLU A 22 -3.66 15.01 -10.18
N ASP A 23 -2.87 15.27 -9.13
CA ASP A 23 -1.42 15.49 -9.23
C ASP A 23 -0.59 14.19 -9.25
N TRP A 24 -1.24 13.02 -9.19
CA TRP A 24 -0.58 11.73 -9.27
C TRP A 24 -0.55 11.18 -10.70
N VAL A 25 0.57 11.43 -11.38
CA VAL A 25 0.90 10.81 -12.67
C VAL A 25 2.02 9.80 -12.49
N SER A 26 1.76 8.53 -12.79
CA SER A 26 2.74 7.45 -12.66
C SER A 26 2.61 6.46 -13.80
N ILE A 27 3.68 6.31 -14.59
CA ILE A 27 3.79 5.29 -15.63
C ILE A 27 4.97 4.40 -15.27
N ARG A 28 4.69 3.15 -14.93
CA ARG A 28 5.71 2.15 -14.62
C ARG A 28 5.49 0.93 -15.49
N LYS A 29 6.52 0.49 -16.20
CA LYS A 29 6.48 -0.66 -17.09
C LYS A 29 7.73 -1.50 -16.93
N LEU A 30 7.55 -2.81 -16.77
CA LEU A 30 8.60 -3.82 -16.82
C LEU A 30 8.33 -4.73 -18.01
N LYS A 31 9.20 -4.71 -19.03
CA LYS A 31 9.19 -5.72 -20.09
C LYS A 31 9.80 -7.00 -19.52
N ILE A 32 9.22 -8.15 -19.86
CA ILE A 32 9.67 -9.47 -19.43
C ILE A 32 10.17 -10.21 -20.67
N ASP A 33 11.45 -10.56 -20.63
CA ASP A 33 12.13 -11.42 -21.58
C ASP A 33 12.78 -12.61 -20.85
N GLU A 34 13.50 -13.46 -21.59
CA GLU A 34 14.19 -14.63 -21.04
C GLU A 34 15.28 -14.28 -20.01
N ALA A 35 15.81 -13.06 -20.05
CA ALA A 35 16.84 -12.57 -19.14
C ALA A 35 16.24 -11.90 -17.88
N THR A 36 14.93 -11.68 -17.86
CA THR A 36 14.25 -11.04 -16.73
C THR A 36 14.16 -11.99 -15.55
N ASP A 37 14.95 -11.72 -14.52
CA ASP A 37 15.00 -12.56 -13.34
C ASP A 37 13.79 -12.31 -12.40
N PRO A 38 13.36 -13.31 -11.61
CA PRO A 38 12.25 -13.16 -10.67
C PRO A 38 12.45 -12.06 -9.62
N LYS A 39 13.69 -11.75 -9.23
CA LYS A 39 13.97 -10.67 -8.27
C LYS A 39 13.65 -9.31 -8.88
N SER A 40 13.95 -9.07 -10.16
CA SER A 40 13.54 -7.84 -10.87
C SER A 40 12.03 -7.66 -10.90
N ILE A 41 11.27 -8.74 -11.09
CA ILE A 41 9.80 -8.73 -11.03
C ILE A 41 9.31 -8.40 -9.61
N MET A 42 9.89 -9.06 -8.60
CA MET A 42 9.57 -8.82 -7.18
C MET A 42 9.84 -7.36 -6.77
N GLU A 43 11.00 -6.80 -7.13
CA GLU A 43 11.36 -5.41 -6.87
C GLU A 43 10.37 -4.43 -7.53
N PHE A 44 9.98 -4.71 -8.77
CA PHE A 44 8.99 -3.89 -9.49
C PHE A 44 7.63 -3.91 -8.78
N LEU A 45 7.11 -5.10 -8.44
CA LEU A 45 5.83 -5.26 -7.76
C LEU A 45 5.85 -4.66 -6.34
N GLY A 46 6.92 -4.87 -5.58
CA GLY A 46 7.09 -4.25 -4.26
C GLY A 46 7.04 -2.72 -4.34
N SER A 47 7.69 -2.13 -5.35
CA SER A 47 7.65 -0.68 -5.58
C SER A 47 6.25 -0.15 -5.94
N LEU A 48 5.43 -0.97 -6.62
CA LEU A 48 4.05 -0.63 -6.95
C LEU A 48 3.18 -0.68 -5.70
N GLY A 49 3.31 -1.75 -4.91
CA GLY A 49 2.55 -1.93 -3.67
C GLY A 49 2.73 -0.74 -2.72
N THR A 50 3.97 -0.30 -2.49
CA THR A 50 4.24 0.86 -1.62
C THR A 50 3.65 2.16 -2.16
N SER A 51 3.69 2.37 -3.48
CA SER A 51 3.10 3.55 -4.12
C SER A 51 1.57 3.54 -4.05
N ILE A 52 0.95 2.38 -4.22
CA ILE A 52 -0.51 2.23 -4.18
C ILE A 52 -1.00 2.43 -2.74
N ASP A 53 -0.37 1.77 -1.77
CA ASP A 53 -0.69 1.90 -0.34
C ASP A 53 -0.68 3.36 0.12
N SER A 54 0.38 4.12 -0.23
CA SER A 54 0.46 5.56 0.06
C SER A 54 -0.75 6.31 -0.48
N LYS A 55 -1.19 5.99 -1.70
CA LYS A 55 -2.34 6.65 -2.34
C LYS A 55 -3.68 6.22 -1.77
N VAL A 56 -3.80 4.98 -1.28
CA VAL A 56 -4.97 4.57 -0.49
C VAL A 56 -5.05 5.40 0.79
N GLU A 57 -3.96 5.53 1.53
CA GLU A 57 -3.91 6.32 2.78
C GLU A 57 -4.18 7.82 2.53
N GLU A 58 -3.61 8.41 1.47
CA GLU A 58 -3.88 9.79 1.08
C GLU A 58 -5.35 10.04 0.74
N ASN A 59 -5.98 9.16 -0.04
CA ASN A 59 -7.39 9.30 -0.37
C ASN A 59 -8.29 9.05 0.84
N LEU A 60 -7.91 8.13 1.74
CA LEU A 60 -8.62 7.94 2.99
C LEU A 60 -8.61 9.22 3.85
N ARG A 61 -7.49 9.95 3.90
CA ARG A 61 -7.40 11.26 4.60
C ARG A 61 -8.31 12.34 4.03
N LYS A 62 -8.62 12.28 2.73
CA LYS A 62 -9.58 13.23 2.11
C LYS A 62 -11.01 13.02 2.61
N ILE A 63 -11.33 11.80 3.05
CA ILE A 63 -12.67 11.41 3.52
C ILE A 63 -12.75 11.51 5.04
N ILE A 64 -11.69 11.12 5.75
CA ILE A 64 -11.69 10.94 7.19
C ILE A 64 -10.45 11.55 7.85
N LYS A 65 -10.63 12.11 9.05
CA LYS A 65 -9.55 12.69 9.87
C LYS A 65 -8.71 11.60 10.54
N LEU A 66 -7.85 10.93 9.76
CA LEU A 66 -6.96 9.86 10.26
C LEU A 66 -6.00 10.31 11.37
N GLU A 67 -5.80 11.62 11.54
CA GLU A 67 -4.98 12.19 12.62
C GLU A 67 -5.47 11.73 13.99
N LYS A 68 -6.78 11.54 14.19
CA LYS A 68 -7.32 10.98 15.43
C LYS A 68 -6.90 9.53 15.67
N VAL A 69 -6.76 8.74 14.60
CA VAL A 69 -6.25 7.37 14.68
C VAL A 69 -4.76 7.38 14.96
N ASP A 70 -4.02 8.30 14.33
CA ASP A 70 -2.59 8.51 14.59
C ASP A 70 -2.32 8.87 16.06
N GLU A 71 -3.09 9.79 16.63
CA GLU A 71 -3.03 10.18 18.04
C GLU A 71 -3.38 9.01 18.96
N ALA A 72 -4.45 8.26 18.64
CA ALA A 72 -4.87 7.10 19.42
C ALA A 72 -3.76 6.06 19.50
N ILE A 73 -3.04 5.82 18.39
CA ILE A 73 -1.92 4.87 18.29
C ILE A 73 -0.66 5.42 18.97
N ALA A 74 -0.32 6.69 18.77
CA ALA A 74 0.85 7.31 19.39
C ALA A 74 0.75 7.33 20.92
N ALA A 75 -0.47 7.41 21.44
CA ALA A 75 -0.73 7.33 22.88
C ALA A 75 -0.80 5.87 23.41
N LEU A 76 -0.47 4.87 22.60
CA LEU A 76 -0.27 3.50 23.05
C LEU A 76 1.19 3.32 23.45
N ASP A 77 1.43 2.73 24.61
CA ASP A 77 2.77 2.37 25.06
C ASP A 77 3.21 1.04 24.42
N ILE A 78 3.39 1.05 23.10
CA ILE A 78 3.83 -0.14 22.35
C ILE A 78 5.37 -0.14 22.35
N GLY A 79 5.94 -1.03 23.17
CA GLY A 79 7.38 -1.26 23.20
C GLY A 79 7.91 -1.87 21.90
N LYS A 80 9.20 -1.65 21.61
CA LYS A 80 9.89 -2.37 20.53
C LYS A 80 9.80 -3.87 20.79
N LYS A 81 9.49 -4.65 19.74
CA LYS A 81 9.29 -6.11 19.76
C LYS A 81 8.07 -6.63 20.53
N ASP A 82 7.18 -5.76 21.01
CA ASP A 82 5.95 -6.20 21.68
C ASP A 82 4.76 -6.25 20.72
N THR A 83 4.78 -7.30 19.89
CA THR A 83 3.84 -7.46 18.77
C THR A 83 2.47 -7.92 19.23
N SER A 84 2.41 -8.76 20.26
CA SER A 84 1.16 -9.16 20.90
C SER A 84 0.43 -7.96 21.47
N LYS A 85 1.12 -7.08 22.22
CA LYS A 85 0.53 -5.85 22.74
C LYS A 85 0.05 -4.94 21.61
N ALA A 86 0.82 -4.80 20.52
CA ALA A 86 0.35 -4.02 19.36
C ALA A 86 -0.96 -4.56 18.77
N LEU A 87 -1.09 -5.88 18.62
CA LEU A 87 -2.32 -6.52 18.13
C LEU A 87 -3.50 -6.30 19.09
N GLU A 88 -3.27 -6.43 20.39
CA GLU A 88 -4.29 -6.20 21.42
C GLU A 88 -4.74 -4.73 21.44
N GLU A 89 -3.80 -3.80 21.42
CA GLU A 89 -4.07 -2.38 21.53
C GLU A 89 -4.79 -1.80 20.29
N VAL A 90 -4.51 -2.32 19.09
CA VAL A 90 -5.26 -1.95 17.87
C VAL A 90 -6.71 -2.43 17.94
N ASN A 91 -6.96 -3.54 18.63
CA ASN A 91 -8.31 -4.04 18.87
C ASN A 91 -8.93 -3.46 20.16
N SER A 92 -8.21 -2.60 20.89
CA SER A 92 -8.70 -2.01 22.11
C SER A 92 -9.87 -1.04 21.86
N ARG A 93 -10.60 -0.76 22.93
CA ARG A 93 -11.68 0.24 22.91
C ARG A 93 -11.18 1.63 22.50
N LYS A 94 -9.93 2.00 22.81
CA LYS A 94 -9.37 3.33 22.52
C LYS A 94 -9.29 3.56 21.01
N VAL A 95 -8.63 2.67 20.28
CA VAL A 95 -8.52 2.73 18.81
C VAL A 95 -9.88 2.51 18.16
N GLY A 96 -10.66 1.53 18.65
CA GLY A 96 -12.00 1.25 18.14
C GLY A 96 -12.96 2.44 18.27
N SER A 97 -12.94 3.16 19.39
CA SER A 97 -13.73 4.37 19.60
C SER A 97 -13.29 5.51 18.70
N ALA A 98 -11.98 5.72 18.52
CA ALA A 98 -11.47 6.74 17.59
C ALA A 98 -11.93 6.47 16.15
N ILE A 99 -11.83 5.22 15.68
CA ILE A 99 -12.30 4.80 14.35
C ILE A 99 -13.82 4.99 14.22
N LYS A 100 -14.58 4.61 15.24
CA LYS A 100 -16.04 4.75 15.24
C LYS A 100 -16.45 6.21 15.16
N GLU A 101 -15.83 7.08 15.95
CA GLU A 101 -16.11 8.51 15.97
C GLU A 101 -15.90 9.15 14.59
N ILE A 102 -14.80 8.82 13.92
CA ILE A 102 -14.48 9.42 12.62
C ILE A 102 -15.30 8.85 11.47
N THR A 103 -15.84 7.64 11.59
CA THR A 103 -16.63 7.00 10.52
C THR A 103 -18.14 7.20 10.69
N GLU A 104 -18.67 7.21 11.91
CA GLU A 104 -20.10 7.42 12.16
C GLU A 104 -20.53 8.87 11.88
N GLY A 105 -19.64 9.84 12.14
CA GLY A 105 -19.88 11.26 11.90
C GLY A 105 -19.88 11.69 10.43
N LEU A 106 -19.64 10.78 9.49
CA LEU A 106 -19.68 11.09 8.05
C LEU A 106 -21.12 11.21 7.56
N GLU A 107 -21.51 12.37 7.08
CA GLU A 107 -22.81 12.57 6.43
C GLU A 107 -22.79 12.07 4.98
N GLY A 108 -23.94 11.65 4.46
CA GLY A 108 -24.08 11.22 3.06
C GLY A 108 -23.63 9.79 2.73
N LEU A 109 -23.08 9.04 3.69
CA LEU A 109 -22.68 7.64 3.52
C LEU A 109 -23.66 6.68 4.19
N SER A 110 -23.92 5.55 3.53
CA SER A 110 -24.71 4.46 4.09
C SER A 110 -23.95 3.69 5.19
N LYS A 111 -24.67 2.92 5.99
CA LYS A 111 -24.08 2.10 7.06
C LYS A 111 -23.01 1.10 6.54
N PRO A 112 -23.20 0.42 5.40
CA PRO A 112 -22.16 -0.42 4.80
C PRO A 112 -20.88 0.35 4.42
N GLU A 113 -21.01 1.52 3.77
CA GLU A 113 -19.85 2.34 3.35
C GLU A 113 -19.06 2.85 4.56
N LYS A 114 -19.75 3.29 5.62
CA LYS A 114 -19.10 3.66 6.88
C LYS A 114 -18.34 2.49 7.51
N LYS A 115 -18.89 1.28 7.44
CA LYS A 115 -18.24 0.07 7.94
C LYS A 115 -16.98 -0.27 7.13
N GLU A 116 -17.05 -0.14 5.80
CA GLU A 116 -15.91 -0.32 4.91
C GLU A 116 -14.78 0.67 5.22
N LEU A 117 -15.10 1.96 5.36
CA LEU A 117 -14.13 2.97 5.79
C LEU A 117 -13.50 2.63 7.14
N GLY A 118 -14.30 2.12 8.09
CA GLY A 118 -13.81 1.65 9.37
C GLY A 118 -12.82 0.49 9.26
N GLN A 119 -12.99 -0.40 8.27
CA GLN A 119 -12.04 -1.48 7.99
C GLN A 119 -10.73 -0.93 7.41
N PHE A 120 -10.79 0.05 6.50
CA PHE A 120 -9.59 0.74 6.02
C PHE A 120 -8.82 1.40 7.16
N CYS A 121 -9.50 2.13 8.05
CA CYS A 121 -8.88 2.71 9.24
C CYS A 121 -8.24 1.65 10.15
N LYS A 122 -8.88 0.48 10.29
CA LYS A 122 -8.35 -0.61 11.12
C LYS A 122 -7.08 -1.22 10.53
N VAL A 123 -7.04 -1.45 9.21
CA VAL A 123 -5.84 -1.93 8.51
C VAL A 123 -4.71 -0.91 8.65
N TYR A 124 -5.01 0.37 8.43
CA TYR A 124 -4.07 1.46 8.63
C TYR A 124 -3.52 1.49 10.06
N ALA A 125 -4.39 1.40 11.07
CA ALA A 125 -4.00 1.39 12.47
C ALA A 125 -3.10 0.21 12.82
N MET A 126 -3.47 -0.99 12.33
CA MET A 126 -2.69 -2.21 12.51
C MET A 126 -1.29 -2.08 11.93
N LYS A 127 -1.20 -1.62 10.68
CA LYS A 127 0.05 -1.39 9.97
C LYS A 127 0.96 -0.45 10.76
N LYS A 128 0.43 0.68 11.24
CA LYS A 128 1.22 1.64 12.04
C LYS A 128 1.66 1.09 13.40
N ALA A 129 0.78 0.46 14.15
CA ALA A 129 1.10 -0.11 15.45
C ALA A 129 2.19 -1.19 15.34
N LEU A 130 2.09 -2.07 14.35
CA LEU A 130 3.10 -3.11 14.12
C LEU A 130 4.45 -2.51 13.68
N LYS A 131 4.46 -1.44 12.87
CA LYS A 131 5.70 -0.73 12.54
C LYS A 131 6.40 -0.15 13.77
N GLN A 132 5.65 0.33 14.77
CA GLN A 132 6.25 0.81 16.03
C GLN A 132 7.00 -0.30 16.78
N THR A 133 6.59 -1.56 16.62
CA THR A 133 7.29 -2.72 17.20
C THR A 133 8.60 -3.06 16.48
N GLY A 134 8.86 -2.48 15.31
CA GLY A 134 10.00 -2.80 14.46
C GLY A 134 9.79 -4.03 13.57
N ILE A 135 8.56 -4.50 13.40
CA ILE A 135 8.23 -5.51 12.39
C ILE A 135 8.00 -4.83 11.03
N MET A 136 8.64 -5.41 10.02
CA MET A 136 8.39 -5.06 8.62
C MET A 136 7.07 -5.71 8.18
N VAL A 137 6.02 -4.90 8.05
CA VAL A 137 4.67 -5.35 7.66
C VAL A 137 4.36 -5.17 6.18
N ASP A 138 5.22 -4.45 5.47
CA ASP A 138 5.11 -4.16 4.05
C ASP A 138 6.51 -3.95 3.43
N TYR A 139 6.53 -3.64 2.13
CA TYR A 139 7.77 -3.39 1.39
C TYR A 139 8.29 -1.94 1.52
N SER A 140 7.67 -1.08 2.34
CA SER A 140 8.03 0.36 2.43
C SER A 140 9.36 0.61 3.13
N GLU A 141 9.80 -0.31 3.98
CA GLU A 141 11.07 -0.23 4.72
C GLU A 141 12.24 -0.89 3.97
N ILE A 142 11.98 -1.48 2.80
CA ILE A 142 13.01 -2.11 1.97
C ILE A 142 13.56 -1.08 1.00
N GLU A 143 14.88 -0.88 1.03
CA GLU A 143 15.57 -0.20 -0.06
C GLU A 143 15.57 -1.09 -1.31
N ILE A 144 14.67 -0.80 -2.25
CA ILE A 144 14.64 -1.45 -3.57
C ILE A 144 15.62 -0.72 -4.49
N PRO A 145 16.82 -1.27 -4.80
CA PRO A 145 17.85 -0.55 -5.56
C PRO A 145 17.39 -0.18 -6.97
N GLY A 146 16.49 -0.98 -7.57
CA GLY A 146 15.85 -0.69 -8.84
C GLY A 146 15.13 0.67 -8.90
N MET A 147 14.71 1.23 -7.76
CA MET A 147 14.08 2.56 -7.70
C MET A 147 15.07 3.72 -7.89
N LYS A 148 16.38 3.53 -7.66
CA LYS A 148 17.40 4.60 -7.83
C LYS A 148 17.70 4.89 -9.31
N ARG A 149 17.35 3.99 -10.24
CA ARG A 149 17.73 4.08 -11.67
C ARG A 149 16.80 4.95 -12.54
N ILE A 150 15.70 5.49 -12.02
CA ILE A 150 14.74 6.29 -12.83
C ILE A 150 15.16 7.76 -12.98
N LYS A 151 16.22 8.24 -12.31
CA LYS A 151 16.84 9.53 -12.65
C LYS A 151 17.84 9.36 -13.80
N LYS A 152 17.36 9.14 -15.03
CA LYS A 152 18.16 9.53 -16.20
C LYS A 152 18.24 11.06 -16.19
N LYS A 153 19.44 11.59 -15.92
CA LYS A 153 19.81 12.98 -16.22
C LYS A 153 19.35 13.28 -17.64
N LYS A 154 18.61 14.38 -17.84
CA LYS A 154 18.46 14.97 -19.16
C LYS A 154 19.88 15.27 -19.68
N ALA A 155 20.24 14.63 -20.79
CA ALA A 155 21.32 15.10 -21.66
C ALA A 155 20.79 16.26 -22.49
#